data_AF-A0A2G0CFM2-F1
#
_entry.id   AF-A0A2G0CFM2-F1
#
_cell.length_a   1.000
_cell.length_b   1.000
_cell.length_c   1.000
_cell.angle_alpha   90.00
_cell.angle_beta   90.00
_cell.angle_gamma   90.00
#
_symmetry.space_group_name_H-M   'P 1'
#
loop_
_entity.id
_entity.type
_entity.pdbx_description
1 polymer ?
#
loop_
_entity_poly.entity_id
_entity_poly.type
_entity_poly.pdbx_seq_one_letter_code
_entity_poly.pdbx_strand_id
1 'polypeptide(L)'
;MNYALAFVGQLILYLFLMLFDEYFGTLLALLVGSIALAVWCLSYLVEWVQASRVSPAYYRYLLTCWMAPLVALTGFILLRGGIGWL
;
A
#
# COMPACT_ATOMS: atom_id res chain seq x y z
N MET A 1 3.98 10.62 14.30
CA MET A 1 4.55 9.83 13.18
C MET A 1 4.44 10.64 11.90
N ASN A 2 5.51 10.74 11.11
CA ASN A 2 5.47 11.47 9.84
C ASN A 2 4.93 10.55 8.73
N TYR A 3 3.62 10.61 8.47
CA TYR A 3 2.95 9.74 7.51
C TYR A 3 3.42 9.97 6.07
N ALA A 4 3.80 11.21 5.73
CA ALA A 4 4.35 11.51 4.41
C ALA A 4 5.68 10.79 4.19
N LEU A 5 6.56 10.81 5.20
CA LEU A 5 7.84 10.10 5.14
C LEU A 5 7.65 8.57 5.09
N ALA A 6 6.67 8.03 5.84
CA ALA A 6 6.32 6.61 5.77
C ALA A 6 5.81 6.22 4.36
N PHE A 7 4.91 7.02 3.79
CA PHE A 7 4.40 6.81 2.44
C PHE A 7 5.51 6.86 1.39
N VAL A 8 6.36 7.90 1.42
CA VAL A 8 7.48 8.05 0.48
C VAL A 8 8.49 6.92 0.63
N GLY A 9 8.83 6.52 1.86
CA GLY A 9 9.75 5.41 2.11
C GLY A 9 9.23 4.08 1.54
N GLN A 10 7.95 3.77 1.77
CA GLN A 10 7.33 2.57 1.22
C GLN A 10 7.21 2.63 -0.30
N LEU A 11 6.83 3.78 -0.86
CA LEU A 11 6.72 4.01 -2.30
C LEU A 11 8.06 3.72 -2.99
N ILE A 12 9.14 4.32 -2.48
CA ILE A 12 10.50 4.10 -2.99
C ILE A 12 10.87 2.62 -2.91
N LEU A 13 10.57 1.96 -1.79
CA LEU A 13 10.88 0.54 -1.60
C LEU A 13 10.15 -0.34 -2.63
N TYR A 14 8.85 -0.15 -2.83
CA TYR A 14 8.10 -0.91 -3.84
C TYR A 14 8.61 -0.67 -5.26
N LEU A 15 8.95 0.57 -5.61
CA LEU A 15 9.54 0.90 -6.92
C LEU A 15 10.90 0.21 -7.10
N PHE A 16 11.76 0.22 -6.09
CA PHE A 16 13.03 -0.50 -6.13
C PHE A 16 12.83 -2.01 -6.29
N LEU A 17 11.87 -2.60 -5.59
CA LEU A 17 11.55 -4.03 -5.74
C LEU A 17 11.10 -4.34 -7.16
N MET A 18 10.22 -3.53 -7.75
CA MET A 18 9.76 -3.73 -9.15
C MET A 18 10.88 -3.52 -10.17
N LEU A 19 11.84 -2.62 -9.89
CA LEU A 19 13.02 -2.45 -10.74
C LEU A 19 14.00 -3.63 -10.64
N PHE A 20 14.12 -4.24 -9.46
CA PHE A 20 14.99 -5.39 -9.24
C PHE A 20 14.40 -6.67 -9.83
N ASP A 21 13.15 -6.96 -9.50
CA ASP A 21 12.38 -8.09 -10.03
C ASP A 21 10.92 -7.67 -10.17
N GLU A 22 10.49 -7.50 -11.42
CA GLU A 22 9.16 -7.01 -11.74
C GLU A 22 8.06 -7.97 -11.27
N TYR A 23 8.25 -9.28 -11.44
CA TYR A 23 7.27 -10.29 -11.03
C TYR A 23 7.08 -10.27 -9.52
N PHE A 24 8.18 -10.32 -8.78
CA PHE A 24 8.14 -10.27 -7.34
C PHE A 24 7.57 -8.94 -6.82
N GLY A 25 8.02 -7.81 -7.36
CA GLY A 25 7.58 -6.48 -6.92
C GLY A 25 6.10 -6.23 -7.19
N THR A 26 5.59 -6.62 -8.36
CA THR A 26 4.17 -6.50 -8.71
C THR A 26 3.28 -7.41 -7.86
N LEU A 27 3.67 -8.67 -7.66
CA LEU A 27 2.94 -9.59 -6.77
C LEU A 27 2.92 -9.09 -5.33
N LEU A 28 4.05 -8.61 -4.81
CA LEU A 28 4.14 -8.09 -3.45
C LEU A 28 3.22 -6.87 -3.27
N ALA A 29 3.24 -5.94 -4.23
CA ALA A 29 2.38 -4.75 -4.20
C ALA A 29 0.89 -5.12 -4.25
N LEU A 30 0.51 -6.08 -5.09
CA LEU A 30 -0.88 -6.55 -5.18
C LEU A 30 -1.33 -7.25 -3.89
N LEU A 31 -0.56 -8.20 -3.38
CA LEU A 31 -0.94 -8.97 -2.19
C LEU A 31 -0.97 -8.10 -0.94
N VAL A 32 0.15 -7.41 -0.64
CA VAL A 32 0.26 -6.60 0.57
C VAL A 32 -0.67 -5.39 0.49
N GLY A 33 -0.78 -4.73 -0.66
CA GLY A 33 -1.70 -3.62 -0.87
C GLY A 33 -3.16 -4.02 -0.68
N SER A 34 -3.59 -5.17 -1.20
CA SER A 34 -4.96 -5.67 -1.06
C SER A 34 -5.26 -6.08 0.39
N ILE A 35 -4.31 -6.74 1.08
CA ILE A 35 -4.46 -7.07 2.50
C ILE A 35 -4.55 -5.80 3.33
N ALA A 36 -3.68 -4.81 3.10
CA ALA A 36 -3.72 -3.54 3.81
C ALA A 36 -5.06 -2.81 3.61
N LEU A 37 -5.61 -2.81 2.39
CA LEU A 37 -6.93 -2.26 2.11
C LEU A 37 -8.03 -3.00 2.87
N ALA A 38 -8.01 -4.34 2.83
CA ALA A 38 -9.01 -5.15 3.52
C ALA A 38 -9.00 -4.89 5.03
N VAL A 39 -7.82 -4.87 5.66
CA VAL A 39 -7.67 -4.56 7.08
C VAL A 39 -8.12 -3.13 7.37
N TRP A 40 -7.82 -2.17 6.51
CA TRP A 40 -8.24 -0.77 6.69
C TRP A 40 -9.75 -0.62 6.64
N CYS A 41 -10.40 -1.22 5.64
CA CYS A 41 -11.86 -1.24 5.51
C CYS A 41 -12.52 -1.94 6.70
N LEU A 42 -12.06 -3.12 7.08
CA LEU A 42 -12.61 -3.88 8.21
C LEU A 42 -12.44 -3.12 9.53
N SER A 43 -11.29 -2.49 9.73
CA SER A 43 -11.05 -1.69 10.94
C SER A 43 -12.04 -0.52 11.02
N TYR A 44 -12.28 0.18 9.90
CA TYR A 44 -13.28 1.27 9.85
C TYR A 44 -14.71 0.78 10.05
N LEU A 45 -15.06 -0.37 9.47
CA LEU A 45 -16.37 -1.00 9.67
C LEU A 45 -16.61 -1.36 11.13
N VAL A 46 -15.60 -1.93 11.80
CA VAL A 46 -15.70 -2.29 13.23
C VAL A 46 -15.82 -1.04 14.10
N GLU A 47 -15.06 0.02 13.82
CA GLU A 47 -15.13 1.30 14.54
C GLU A 47 -16.53 1.93 14.47
N TRP A 48 -17.24 1.75 13.36
CA TRP A 48 -18.62 2.24 13.21
C TRP A 48 -19.63 1.47 14.05
N VAL A 49 -19.42 0.18 14.27
CA VAL A 49 -20.31 -0.65 15.11
C VAL A 49 -20.02 -0.41 16.59
N GLN A 50 -18.75 -0.34 16.96
CA GLN A 50 -18.31 -0.13 18.32
C GLN A 50 -17.06 0.75 18.33
N ALA A 51 -17.18 1.91 18.98
CA ALA A 51 -16.04 2.81 19.18
C ALA A 51 -14.88 2.03 19.83
N SER A 52 -13.77 1.94 19.10
CA SER A 52 -12.60 1.21 19.56
C SER A 52 -11.68 2.14 20.34
N ARG A 53 -10.76 1.56 21.13
CA ARG A 53 -9.69 2.31 21.78
C ARG A 53 -8.48 2.54 20.85
N VAL A 54 -8.61 2.20 19.56
CA VAL A 54 -7.52 2.29 18.60
C VAL A 54 -7.30 3.77 18.24
N SER A 55 -6.04 4.20 18.30
CA SER A 55 -5.68 5.58 17.96
C SER A 55 -6.01 5.90 16.49
N PRO A 56 -6.55 7.09 16.17
CA PRO A 56 -6.69 7.56 14.79
C PRO A 56 -5.41 7.51 13.96
N ALA A 57 -4.23 7.50 14.62
CA ALA A 57 -2.94 7.34 13.98
C ALA A 57 -2.78 5.99 13.27
N TYR A 58 -3.38 4.92 13.79
CA TYR A 58 -3.35 3.59 13.17
C TYR A 58 -4.03 3.60 11.80
N TYR A 59 -5.25 4.14 11.73
CA TYR A 59 -6.01 4.24 10.48
C TYR A 59 -5.27 5.04 9.41
N ARG A 60 -4.64 6.16 9.80
CA ARG A 60 -3.84 7.00 8.90
C ARG A 60 -2.58 6.29 8.42
N TYR A 61 -1.90 5.57 9.30
CA TYR A 61 -0.72 4.79 8.92
C TYR A 61 -1.07 3.63 8.00
N LEU A 62 -2.11 2.87 8.33
CA LEU A 62 -2.55 1.74 7.53
C LEU A 62 -3.02 2.17 6.13
N LEU A 63 -3.61 3.37 6.01
CA LEU A 63 -3.91 3.98 4.71
C LEU A 63 -2.62 4.15 3.87
N THR A 64 -1.50 4.56 4.46
CA THR A 64 -0.22 4.66 3.73
C THR A 64 0.28 3.30 3.24
N CYS A 65 0.06 2.24 4.02
CA CYS A 65 0.42 0.87 3.66
C CYS A 65 -0.37 0.32 2.47
N TRP A 66 -1.60 0.81 2.26
CA TRP A 66 -2.38 0.51 1.06
C TRP A 66 -1.99 1.42 -0.11
N MET A 67 -1.90 2.74 0.13
CA MET A 67 -1.68 3.71 -0.94
C MET A 67 -0.28 3.62 -1.56
N ALA A 68 0.76 3.33 -0.78
CA ALA A 68 2.12 3.25 -1.30
C ALA A 68 2.30 2.16 -2.38
N PRO A 69 1.93 0.88 -2.16
CA PRO A 69 2.01 -0.14 -3.20
C PRO A 69 1.08 0.15 -4.38
N LEU A 70 -0.10 0.73 -4.14
CA LEU A 70 -1.02 1.11 -5.21
C LEU A 70 -0.39 2.15 -6.14
N VAL A 71 0.15 3.24 -5.58
CA VAL A 71 0.79 4.32 -6.35
C VAL A 71 2.06 3.81 -7.03
N ALA A 72 2.87 2.99 -6.34
CA ALA A 72 4.05 2.37 -6.95
C ALA A 72 3.69 1.53 -8.16
N LEU A 73 2.72 0.60 -8.01
CA LEU A 73 2.30 -0.30 -9.07
C LEU A 73 1.72 0.47 -10.26
N THR A 74 0.80 1.39 -9.99
CA THR A 74 0.14 2.18 -11.04
C THR A 74 1.16 3.05 -11.78
N GLY A 75 2.05 3.73 -11.03
CA GLY A 75 3.11 4.54 -11.60
C GLY A 75 4.09 3.71 -12.43
N PHE A 76 4.50 2.54 -11.94
CA PHE A 76 5.40 1.65 -12.65
C PHE A 76 4.79 1.16 -13.96
N ILE A 77 3.54 0.69 -13.94
CA ILE A 77 2.82 0.22 -15.15
C ILE A 77 2.70 1.34 -16.18
N LEU A 78 2.29 2.55 -15.76
CA LEU A 78 2.12 3.69 -16.65
C LEU A 78 3.45 4.14 -17.28
N LEU A 79 4.54 4.14 -16.51
CA LEU A 79 5.86 4.54 -16.99
C LEU A 79 6.48 3.50 -17.92
N ARG A 80 6.17 2.22 -17.73
CA ARG A 80 6.75 1.10 -18.51
C ARG A 80 5.89 0.67 -19.69
N GLY A 81 4.65 1.14 -19.77
CA GLY A 81 3.70 0.82 -20.83
C GLY A 81 3.02 -0.55 -20.67
N GLY A 82 3.07 -1.16 -19.48
CA GLY A 82 2.50 -2.49 -19.22
C GLY A 82 3.18 -3.22 -18.06
N ILE A 83 2.79 -4.48 -17.87
CA ILE A 83 3.44 -5.42 -16.96
C ILE A 83 4.19 -6.42 -17.83
N GLY A 84 5.53 -6.40 -17.79
CA GLY A 84 6.37 -7.09 -18.75
C GLY A 84 6.34 -8.62 -18.68
N TRP A 85 5.86 -9.19 -17.58
CA TRP A 85 5.76 -10.64 -17.37
C TRP A 85 4.34 -11.20 -17.54
N LEU A 86 3.34 -10.34 -17.78
CA LEU A 86 1.96 -10.70 -18.09
C LEU A 86 1.78 -10.82 -19.61
#